data_AF-A0A919UB37-F1
#
_entry.id   AF-A0A919UB37-F1
#
_cell.length_a   1.000
_cell.length_b   1.000
_cell.length_c   1.000
_cell.angle_alpha   90.00
_cell.angle_beta   90.00
_cell.angle_gamma   90.00
#
_symmetry.space_group_name_H-M   'P 1'
#
loop_
_entity.id
_entity.type
_entity.pdbx_description
1 polymer ?
#
loop_
_entity_poly.entity_id
_entity_poly.type
_entity_poly.pdbx_seq_one_letter_code
_entity_poly.pdbx_strand_id
1 'polypeptide(L)'
;MELVEHVISRTDAAYQRWLASVTDDVVAGGVVVYCLESLPERNTTYEIGEWLTGYLMIGQEGDRGFFLKCDDDGGPVFRGDLGGLGEVDLDVVAPEFEVWLRSGFALPADPEPDLPPTADVYVAGIPVDGVQLLVRARKLLGVDWRFGDLRGLLAAQPFLAVRSAHLYALRRALEYAPELRPYVFYTTDHGLEAVWPGSPEDR
;
A
#
# COMPACT_ATOMS: atom_id res chain seq x y z
N MET A 1 -26.84 10.30 13.75
CA MET A 1 -27.24 11.07 12.55
C MET A 1 -26.61 12.46 12.56
N GLU A 2 -26.73 13.24 13.64
CA GLU A 2 -26.09 14.58 13.78
C GLU A 2 -24.57 14.61 13.55
N LEU A 3 -23.83 13.54 13.86
CA LEU A 3 -22.37 13.50 13.68
C LEU A 3 -21.94 13.48 12.20
N VAL A 4 -22.66 12.75 11.35
CA VAL A 4 -22.29 12.56 9.93
C VAL A 4 -22.65 13.80 9.12
N GLU A 5 -23.82 14.41 9.37
CA GLU A 5 -24.20 15.67 8.73
C GLU A 5 -23.21 16.80 9.07
N HIS A 6 -22.74 16.85 10.33
CA HIS A 6 -21.72 17.80 10.74
C HIS A 6 -20.39 17.56 9.98
N VAL A 7 -19.94 16.31 9.89
CA VAL A 7 -18.72 15.96 9.15
C VAL A 7 -18.85 16.29 7.66
N ILE A 8 -19.99 15.98 7.03
CA ILE A 8 -20.27 16.31 5.63
C ILE A 8 -20.24 17.82 5.41
N SER A 9 -20.78 18.62 6.33
CA SER A 9 -20.79 20.09 6.18
C SER A 9 -19.39 20.71 6.12
N ARG A 10 -18.38 19.96 6.58
CA ARG A 10 -16.96 20.36 6.59
C ARG A 10 -16.16 19.80 5.40
N THR A 11 -16.83 19.13 4.45
CA THR A 11 -16.24 18.70 3.17
C THR A 11 -16.41 19.77 2.09
N ASP A 12 -15.80 19.59 0.91
CA ASP A 12 -15.87 20.58 -0.16
C ASP A 12 -17.28 20.73 -0.76
N ALA A 13 -17.58 21.93 -1.27
CA ALA A 13 -18.89 22.27 -1.81
C ALA A 13 -19.27 21.50 -3.09
N ALA A 14 -18.32 20.95 -3.84
CA ALA A 14 -18.63 20.09 -4.98
C ALA A 14 -19.12 18.71 -4.51
N TYR A 15 -18.47 18.12 -3.51
CA TYR A 15 -18.95 16.88 -2.90
C TYR A 15 -20.35 17.04 -2.31
N GLN A 16 -20.61 18.10 -1.55
CA GLN A 16 -21.93 18.35 -0.96
C GLN A 16 -23.04 18.49 -2.03
N ARG A 17 -22.76 19.22 -3.12
CA ARG A 17 -23.71 19.36 -4.25
C ARG A 17 -23.95 18.04 -4.96
N TRP A 18 -22.89 17.26 -5.19
CA TRP A 18 -23.01 15.94 -5.80
C TRP A 18 -23.81 14.99 -4.93
N LEU A 19 -23.53 14.94 -3.62
CA LEU A 19 -24.20 14.08 -2.66
C LEU A 19 -25.71 14.39 -2.59
N ALA A 20 -26.09 15.66 -2.69
CA ALA A 20 -27.48 16.08 -2.76
C ALA A 20 -28.18 15.72 -4.09
N SER A 21 -27.42 15.39 -5.14
CA SER A 21 -27.94 15.07 -6.48
C SER A 21 -28.15 13.57 -6.72
N VAL A 22 -27.58 12.70 -5.89
CA VAL A 22 -27.63 11.24 -6.03
C VAL A 22 -28.51 10.63 -4.94
N THR A 23 -29.25 9.58 -5.29
CA THR A 23 -30.09 8.82 -4.33
C THR A 23 -29.45 7.51 -3.91
N ASP A 24 -28.67 6.91 -4.81
CA ASP A 24 -28.06 5.60 -4.64
C ASP A 24 -26.54 5.68 -4.84
N ASP A 25 -25.83 4.68 -4.33
CA ASP A 25 -24.40 4.54 -4.57
C ASP A 25 -24.09 4.51 -6.07
N VAL A 26 -23.05 5.23 -6.49
CA VAL A 26 -22.63 5.29 -7.89
C VAL A 26 -21.47 4.34 -8.12
N VAL A 27 -21.63 3.43 -9.09
CA VAL A 27 -20.59 2.47 -9.47
C VAL A 27 -19.91 2.91 -10.77
N ALA A 28 -18.60 3.09 -10.74
CA ALA A 28 -17.80 3.46 -11.90
C ALA A 28 -16.42 2.81 -11.85
N GLY A 29 -16.07 2.04 -12.88
CA GLY A 29 -14.73 1.46 -13.00
C GLY A 29 -14.31 0.51 -11.87
N GLY A 30 -15.25 -0.09 -11.14
CA GLY A 30 -14.97 -0.93 -9.96
C GLY A 30 -15.02 -0.18 -8.63
N VAL A 31 -15.05 1.16 -8.68
CA VAL A 31 -15.27 2.02 -7.52
C VAL A 31 -16.76 2.13 -7.21
N VAL A 32 -17.11 2.02 -5.94
CA VAL A 32 -18.42 2.35 -5.39
C VAL A 32 -18.30 3.67 -4.62
N VAL A 33 -18.95 4.73 -5.08
CA VAL A 33 -18.99 6.04 -4.41
C VAL A 33 -20.32 6.15 -3.65
N TYR A 34 -20.26 6.41 -2.36
CA TYR A 34 -21.39 6.28 -1.45
C TYR A 34 -22.39 7.43 -1.57
N CYS A 35 -23.67 7.11 -1.58
CA CYS A 35 -24.73 8.09 -1.36
C CYS A 35 -24.86 8.44 0.14
N LEU A 36 -25.70 9.43 0.44
CA LEU A 36 -25.88 9.95 1.79
C LEU A 36 -26.30 8.87 2.79
N GLU A 37 -27.14 7.91 2.38
CA GLU A 37 -27.65 6.85 3.25
C GLU A 37 -26.58 5.82 3.63
N SER A 38 -25.62 5.56 2.72
CA SER A 38 -24.54 4.59 2.92
C SER A 38 -23.42 5.13 3.83
N LEU A 39 -23.20 6.44 3.85
CA LEU A 39 -22.06 7.04 4.57
C LEU A 39 -21.99 6.67 6.06
N PRO A 40 -23.06 6.76 6.87
CA PRO A 40 -22.99 6.44 8.29
C PRO A 40 -22.62 4.98 8.55
N GLU A 41 -23.25 4.05 7.83
CA GLU A 41 -23.00 2.61 8.02
C GLU A 41 -21.56 2.26 7.62
N ARG A 42 -21.10 2.74 6.46
CA ARG A 42 -19.77 2.44 5.95
C ARG A 42 -18.67 3.00 6.84
N ASN A 43 -18.78 4.27 7.23
CA ASN A 43 -17.78 4.89 8.12
C ASN A 43 -17.76 4.26 9.52
N THR A 44 -18.90 3.75 10.01
CA THR A 44 -18.96 3.02 11.28
C THR A 44 -18.36 1.63 11.16
N THR A 45 -18.68 0.90 10.08
CA THR A 45 -18.19 -0.48 9.84
C THR A 45 -16.67 -0.54 9.78
N TYR A 46 -16.05 0.47 9.18
CA TYR A 46 -14.60 0.56 9.09
C TYR A 46 -13.98 1.41 10.21
N GLU A 47 -14.75 1.87 11.21
CA GLU A 47 -14.21 2.62 12.36
C GLU A 47 -13.37 3.85 11.95
N ILE A 48 -13.72 4.50 10.83
CA ILE A 48 -12.91 5.58 10.21
C ILE A 48 -12.64 6.72 11.20
N GLY A 49 -13.62 7.06 12.04
CA GLY A 49 -13.47 8.10 13.05
C GLY A 49 -12.40 7.80 14.11
N GLU A 50 -12.06 6.52 14.30
CA GLU A 50 -11.08 6.08 15.31
C GLU A 50 -9.65 6.07 14.77
N TRP A 51 -9.43 5.52 13.56
CA TRP A 51 -8.08 5.38 13.00
C TRP A 51 -7.69 6.45 11.97
N LEU A 52 -8.66 7.15 11.37
CA LEU A 52 -8.43 8.26 10.44
C LEU A 52 -9.22 9.51 10.82
N THR A 53 -9.00 9.98 12.04
CA THR A 53 -9.72 11.15 12.59
C THR A 53 -9.61 12.37 11.67
N GLY A 54 -10.75 13.00 11.41
CA GLY A 54 -10.83 14.18 10.53
C GLY A 54 -11.04 13.85 9.06
N TYR A 55 -11.18 12.58 8.71
CA TYR A 55 -11.51 12.13 7.37
C TYR A 55 -12.90 11.48 7.32
N LEU A 56 -13.51 11.56 6.14
CA LEU A 56 -14.74 10.88 5.78
C LEU A 56 -14.45 9.91 4.65
N MET A 57 -14.81 8.65 4.82
CA MET A 57 -14.79 7.67 3.73
C MET A 57 -16.00 7.90 2.82
N ILE A 58 -15.73 8.13 1.54
CA ILE A 58 -16.73 8.50 0.53
C ILE A 58 -16.90 7.43 -0.56
N GLY A 59 -16.08 6.39 -0.57
CA GLY A 59 -16.20 5.28 -1.50
C GLY A 59 -15.21 4.16 -1.24
N GLN A 60 -15.29 3.10 -2.05
CA GLN A 60 -14.46 1.90 -1.92
C GLN A 60 -14.20 1.22 -3.27
N GLU A 61 -13.02 0.61 -3.38
CA GLU A 61 -12.65 -0.36 -4.42
C GLU A 61 -11.93 -1.54 -3.73
N GLY A 62 -12.57 -2.70 -3.63
CA GLY A 62 -11.95 -3.86 -2.96
C GLY A 62 -11.62 -3.58 -1.50
N ASP A 63 -10.36 -3.71 -1.11
CA ASP A 63 -9.83 -3.38 0.23
C ASP A 63 -9.38 -1.91 0.37
N ARG A 64 -9.57 -1.08 -0.67
CA ARG A 64 -9.15 0.33 -0.68
C ARG A 64 -10.33 1.25 -0.41
N GLY A 65 -10.18 2.17 0.53
CA GLY A 65 -11.13 3.24 0.81
C GLY A 65 -10.73 4.55 0.13
N PHE A 66 -11.72 5.37 -0.21
CA PHE A 66 -11.53 6.73 -0.71
C PHE A 66 -12.00 7.75 0.32
N PHE A 67 -11.22 8.79 0.56
CA PHE A 67 -11.42 9.70 1.69
C PHE A 67 -11.38 11.18 1.29
N LEU A 68 -12.17 11.98 1.99
CA LEU A 68 -12.05 13.44 2.02
C LEU A 68 -11.65 13.89 3.41
N LYS A 69 -10.84 14.95 3.49
CA LYS A 69 -10.55 15.62 4.75
C LYS A 69 -11.68 16.59 5.10
N CYS A 70 -12.04 16.67 6.38
CA CYS A 70 -13.16 17.44 6.90
C CYS A 70 -12.66 18.67 7.66
N ASP A 71 -12.00 19.59 6.96
CA ASP A 71 -11.38 20.80 7.49
C ASP A 71 -11.81 22.11 6.80
N ASP A 72 -13.00 22.11 6.18
CA ASP A 72 -13.70 23.29 5.62
C ASP A 72 -13.07 23.93 4.36
N ASP A 73 -11.79 23.68 4.07
CA ASP A 73 -11.07 24.26 2.93
C ASP A 73 -11.17 23.43 1.64
N GLY A 74 -11.78 22.25 1.72
CA GLY A 74 -11.73 21.25 0.66
C GLY A 74 -10.30 20.76 0.42
N GLY A 75 -10.14 19.75 -0.43
CA GLY A 75 -8.82 19.19 -0.66
C GLY A 75 -8.83 17.95 -1.53
N PRO A 76 -7.70 17.23 -1.55
CA PRO A 76 -7.55 16.04 -2.36
C PRO A 76 -8.55 14.96 -1.99
N VAL A 77 -8.87 14.14 -2.99
CA VAL A 77 -9.44 12.81 -2.75
C VAL A 77 -8.27 11.88 -2.46
N PHE A 78 -8.30 11.26 -1.29
CA PHE A 78 -7.29 10.32 -0.85
C PHE A 78 -7.74 8.88 -1.08
N ARG A 79 -6.77 7.95 -1.18
CA ARG A 79 -6.97 6.50 -1.19
C ARG A 79 -6.06 5.86 -0.15
N GLY A 80 -6.58 4.88 0.58
CA GLY A 80 -5.83 4.12 1.58
C GLY A 80 -6.34 2.69 1.73
N ASP A 81 -5.49 1.82 2.26
CA ASP A 81 -5.84 0.42 2.56
C ASP A 81 -6.68 0.33 3.84
N LEU A 82 -7.83 -0.36 3.78
CA LEU A 82 -8.73 -0.57 4.92
C LEU A 82 -8.28 -1.72 5.84
N GLY A 83 -7.31 -2.54 5.41
CA GLY A 83 -6.77 -3.69 6.13
C GLY A 83 -5.39 -3.46 6.76
N GLY A 84 -4.79 -2.29 6.58
CA GLY A 84 -3.46 -1.96 7.11
C GLY A 84 -3.45 -1.84 8.64
N LEU A 85 -2.60 -2.61 9.31
CA LEU A 85 -2.33 -2.45 10.75
C LEU A 85 -1.20 -1.41 10.93
N GLY A 86 -1.53 -0.13 11.16
CA GLY A 86 -0.52 0.90 11.42
C GLY A 86 -0.92 2.33 10.99
N GLU A 87 0.07 3.17 10.73
CA GLU A 87 -0.11 4.45 10.05
C GLU A 87 -0.63 4.18 8.63
N VAL A 88 -1.72 4.85 8.24
CA VAL A 88 -2.30 4.68 6.90
C VAL A 88 -1.63 5.65 5.94
N ASP A 89 -0.87 5.08 5.01
CA ASP A 89 -0.38 5.82 3.85
C ASP A 89 -1.56 6.19 2.95
N LEU A 90 -1.76 7.49 2.75
CA LEU A 90 -2.80 8.04 1.90
C LEU A 90 -2.20 8.54 0.59
N ASP A 91 -2.62 7.92 -0.52
CA ASP A 91 -2.31 8.37 -1.87
C ASP A 91 -3.30 9.43 -2.32
N VAL A 92 -2.84 10.44 -3.06
CA VAL A 92 -3.73 11.40 -3.72
C VAL A 92 -4.24 10.80 -5.04
N VAL A 93 -5.56 10.61 -5.15
CA VAL A 93 -6.27 10.13 -6.35
C VAL A 93 -6.62 11.27 -7.28
N ALA A 94 -7.06 12.39 -6.69
CA ALA A 94 -7.41 13.59 -7.41
C ALA A 94 -7.13 14.81 -6.53
N PRO A 95 -6.77 15.97 -7.11
CA PRO A 95 -6.52 17.18 -6.34
C PRO A 95 -7.78 17.73 -5.64
N GLU A 96 -8.97 17.43 -6.19
CA GLU A 96 -10.27 17.86 -5.67
C GLU A 96 -11.36 16.85 -6.08
N PHE A 97 -12.46 16.78 -5.32
CA PHE A 97 -13.59 15.89 -5.64
C PHE A 97 -14.21 16.19 -7.02
N GLU A 98 -14.38 17.46 -7.38
CA GLU A 98 -14.93 17.88 -8.69
C GLU A 98 -14.07 17.34 -9.86
N VAL A 99 -12.75 17.28 -9.69
CA VAL A 99 -11.85 16.74 -10.72
C VAL A 99 -12.06 15.23 -10.86
N TRP A 100 -12.17 14.51 -9.75
CA TRP A 100 -12.47 13.08 -9.77
C TRP A 100 -13.85 12.78 -10.39
N LEU A 101 -14.86 13.56 -10.02
CA LEU A 101 -16.21 13.46 -10.58
C LEU A 101 -16.20 13.65 -12.10
N ARG A 102 -15.53 14.68 -12.62
CA ARG A 102 -15.43 14.95 -14.07
C ARG A 102 -14.68 13.86 -14.84
N SER A 103 -13.78 13.14 -14.17
CA SER A 103 -13.11 11.98 -14.75
C SER A 103 -14.00 10.73 -14.81
N GLY A 104 -15.20 10.78 -14.24
CA GLY A 104 -16.07 9.61 -14.07
C GLY A 104 -15.55 8.65 -13.00
N PHE A 105 -14.95 9.20 -11.94
CA PHE A 105 -14.28 8.44 -10.88
C PHE A 105 -13.14 7.54 -11.39
N ALA A 106 -12.48 7.96 -12.47
CA ALA A 106 -11.33 7.25 -12.99
C ALA A 106 -10.23 7.20 -11.93
N LEU A 107 -9.64 6.02 -11.77
CA LEU A 107 -8.48 5.86 -10.92
C LEU A 107 -7.23 6.27 -11.71
N PRO A 108 -6.28 6.97 -11.08
CA PRO A 108 -4.96 7.06 -11.65
C PRO A 108 -4.46 5.63 -11.90
N ALA A 109 -3.64 5.45 -12.93
CA ALA A 109 -2.89 4.21 -13.04
C ALA A 109 -2.20 3.98 -11.68
N ASP A 110 -2.29 2.76 -11.15
CA ASP A 110 -1.51 2.43 -9.97
C ASP A 110 -0.08 2.92 -10.22
N PRO A 111 0.55 3.59 -9.24
CA PRO A 111 1.93 4.04 -9.42
C PRO A 111 2.71 2.84 -9.94
N GLU A 112 3.48 3.06 -11.01
CA GLU A 112 4.31 2.02 -11.59
C GLU A 112 5.06 1.39 -10.41
N PRO A 113 4.87 0.09 -10.16
CA PRO A 113 5.27 -0.46 -8.87
C PRO A 113 6.76 -0.16 -8.70
N ASP A 114 7.14 0.37 -7.54
CA ASP A 114 8.56 0.63 -7.18
C ASP A 114 9.44 -0.60 -7.46
N LEU A 115 8.83 -1.78 -7.53
CA LEU A 115 9.44 -3.03 -7.92
C LEU A 115 8.88 -3.55 -9.24
N PRO A 116 9.72 -4.04 -10.15
CA PRO A 116 9.25 -4.80 -11.29
C PRO A 116 8.46 -6.05 -10.83
N PRO A 117 7.50 -6.54 -11.64
CA PRO A 117 6.62 -7.65 -11.25
C PRO A 117 7.41 -8.93 -10.92
N THR A 118 8.48 -9.18 -11.66
CA THR A 118 9.45 -10.23 -11.38
C THR A 118 10.88 -9.78 -11.63
N ALA A 119 11.82 -10.32 -10.87
CA ALA A 119 13.26 -10.17 -11.13
C ALA A 119 14.06 -11.33 -10.52
N ASP A 120 15.33 -11.46 -10.94
CA ASP A 120 16.28 -12.32 -10.28
C ASP A 120 16.66 -11.73 -8.92
N VAL A 121 16.54 -12.54 -7.87
CA VAL A 121 16.76 -12.16 -6.47
C VAL A 121 18.10 -12.69 -6.00
N TYR A 122 18.87 -11.83 -5.35
CA TYR A 122 20.19 -12.10 -4.81
C TYR A 122 20.19 -11.96 -3.29
N VAL A 123 21.04 -12.75 -2.64
CA VAL A 123 21.37 -12.57 -1.23
C VAL A 123 22.80 -12.05 -1.13
N ALA A 124 22.98 -10.98 -0.35
CA ALA A 124 24.26 -10.31 -0.20
C ALA A 124 24.41 -9.68 1.20
N GLY A 125 25.65 -9.39 1.61
CA GLY A 125 25.95 -8.65 2.84
C GLY A 125 25.76 -9.40 4.16
N ILE A 126 25.37 -10.68 4.15
CA ILE A 126 25.23 -11.48 5.37
C ILE A 126 26.62 -11.70 6.00
N PRO A 127 26.80 -11.45 7.31
CA PRO A 127 28.06 -11.73 8.02
C PRO A 127 28.52 -13.19 7.90
N VAL A 128 29.83 -13.43 7.97
CA VAL A 128 30.44 -14.77 7.81
C VAL A 128 30.00 -15.79 8.86
N ASP A 129 29.56 -15.33 10.02
CA ASP A 129 28.98 -16.12 11.11
C ASP A 129 27.43 -16.18 11.04
N GLY A 130 26.82 -15.47 10.09
CA GLY A 130 25.38 -15.31 9.89
C GLY A 130 24.66 -16.49 9.24
N VAL A 131 25.11 -17.74 9.45
CA VAL A 131 24.49 -18.94 8.84
C VAL A 131 22.99 -19.05 9.18
N GLN A 132 22.58 -18.60 10.37
CA GLN A 132 21.17 -18.60 10.76
C GLN A 132 20.31 -17.68 9.86
N LEU A 133 20.85 -16.56 9.39
CA LEU A 133 20.17 -15.69 8.44
C LEU A 133 19.98 -16.39 7.08
N LEU A 134 20.96 -17.18 6.62
CA LEU A 134 20.78 -18.00 5.42
C LEU A 134 19.71 -19.08 5.60
N VAL A 135 19.58 -19.69 6.78
CA VAL A 135 18.51 -20.66 7.04
C VAL A 135 17.13 -20.00 6.98
N ARG A 136 17.01 -18.77 7.51
CA ARG A 136 15.77 -17.98 7.42
C ARG A 136 15.47 -17.55 5.99
N ALA A 137 16.47 -17.01 5.28
CA ALA A 137 16.35 -16.64 3.87
C ALA A 137 15.94 -17.83 3.01
N ARG A 138 16.54 -19.00 3.26
CA ARG A 138 16.17 -20.25 2.60
C ARG A 138 14.69 -20.58 2.75
N LYS A 139 14.16 -20.47 3.98
CA LYS A 139 12.76 -20.72 4.29
C LYS A 139 11.84 -19.68 3.65
N LEU A 140 12.19 -18.40 3.75
CA LEU A 140 11.40 -17.28 3.20
C LEU A 140 11.33 -17.34 1.67
N LEU A 141 12.43 -17.67 1.01
CA LEU A 141 12.54 -17.75 -0.45
C LEU A 141 12.03 -19.09 -1.02
N GLY A 142 11.71 -20.07 -0.16
CA GLY A 142 11.25 -21.40 -0.59
C GLY A 142 12.30 -22.17 -1.40
N VAL A 143 13.59 -22.00 -1.08
CA VAL A 143 14.71 -22.60 -1.83
C VAL A 143 15.32 -23.79 -1.09
N ASP A 144 15.89 -24.73 -1.85
CA ASP A 144 16.45 -25.99 -1.34
C ASP A 144 17.98 -26.00 -1.25
N TRP A 145 18.58 -24.91 -0.76
CA TRP A 145 20.03 -24.90 -0.51
C TRP A 145 20.40 -25.97 0.51
N ARG A 146 21.38 -26.82 0.16
CA ARG A 146 21.85 -27.87 1.06
C ARG A 146 22.54 -27.24 2.27
N PHE A 147 22.27 -27.79 3.45
CA PHE A 147 22.88 -27.29 4.69
C PHE A 147 24.42 -27.29 4.66
N GLY A 148 25.03 -28.27 3.99
CA GLY A 148 26.49 -28.35 3.82
C GLY A 148 27.08 -27.21 2.98
N ASP A 149 26.29 -26.59 2.12
CA ASP A 149 26.75 -25.59 1.16
C ASP A 149 26.61 -24.15 1.69
N LEU A 150 25.90 -23.95 2.81
CA LEU A 150 25.59 -22.60 3.34
C LEU A 150 26.85 -21.77 3.61
N ARG A 151 27.92 -22.39 4.13
CA ARG A 151 29.20 -21.67 4.33
C ARG A 151 29.84 -21.25 3.02
N GLY A 152 29.71 -22.07 1.97
CA GLY A 152 30.17 -21.73 0.63
C GLY A 152 29.37 -20.56 0.05
N LEU A 153 28.05 -20.55 0.27
CA LEU A 153 27.19 -19.44 -0.15
C LEU A 153 27.55 -18.12 0.57
N LEU A 154 27.85 -18.15 1.87
CA LEU A 154 28.32 -16.95 2.58
C LEU A 154 29.60 -16.37 1.98
N ALA A 155 30.53 -17.22 1.56
CA ALA A 155 31.78 -16.80 0.93
C ALA A 155 31.60 -16.32 -0.52
N ALA A 156 30.51 -16.70 -1.18
CA ALA A 156 30.23 -16.41 -2.59
C ALA A 156 29.28 -15.22 -2.81
N GLN A 157 29.04 -14.40 -1.78
CA GLN A 157 28.13 -13.26 -1.88
C GLN A 157 28.67 -12.15 -2.82
N PRO A 158 27.80 -11.44 -3.57
CA PRO A 158 26.38 -11.73 -3.74
C PRO A 158 26.15 -12.99 -4.57
N PHE A 159 25.18 -13.82 -4.18
CA PHE A 159 24.81 -15.01 -4.95
C PHE A 159 23.33 -14.97 -5.34
N LEU A 160 23.04 -15.52 -6.53
CA LEU A 160 21.68 -15.64 -7.03
C LEU A 160 20.91 -16.66 -6.19
N ALA A 161 19.81 -16.20 -5.60
CA ALA A 161 18.97 -16.99 -4.72
C ALA A 161 17.78 -17.60 -5.46
N VAL A 162 17.05 -16.79 -6.23
CA VAL A 162 15.84 -17.18 -6.97
C VAL A 162 15.83 -16.46 -8.32
N ARG A 163 15.46 -17.16 -9.40
CA ARG A 163 15.24 -16.53 -10.70
C ARG A 163 13.80 -16.10 -10.87
N SER A 164 13.58 -14.93 -11.48
CA SER A 164 12.24 -14.42 -11.82
C SER A 164 11.23 -14.52 -10.66
N ALA A 165 11.64 -14.12 -9.45
CA ALA A 165 10.78 -14.13 -8.27
C ALA A 165 9.76 -13.00 -8.35
N HIS A 166 8.54 -13.24 -7.85
CA HIS A 166 7.52 -12.20 -7.71
C HIS A 166 7.89 -11.23 -6.58
N LEU A 167 8.34 -10.03 -6.92
CA LEU A 167 8.94 -9.11 -5.95
C LEU A 167 7.93 -8.55 -4.95
N TYR A 168 6.67 -8.36 -5.35
CA TYR A 168 5.62 -7.94 -4.42
C TYR A 168 5.34 -8.98 -3.32
N ALA A 169 5.23 -10.26 -3.70
CA ALA A 169 5.06 -11.35 -2.74
C ALA A 169 6.28 -11.46 -1.81
N LEU A 170 7.48 -11.27 -2.36
CA LEU A 170 8.71 -11.27 -1.58
C LEU A 170 8.79 -10.09 -0.61
N ARG A 171 8.42 -8.88 -1.05
CA ARG A 171 8.37 -7.68 -0.18
C ARG A 171 7.40 -7.89 0.98
N ARG A 172 6.20 -8.39 0.73
CA ARG A 172 5.25 -8.75 1.81
C ARG A 172 5.79 -9.81 2.75
N ALA A 173 6.49 -10.83 2.24
CA ALA A 173 7.13 -11.82 3.11
C ALA A 173 8.22 -11.21 4.01
N LEU A 174 8.94 -10.20 3.52
CA LEU A 174 9.96 -9.47 4.27
C LEU A 174 9.37 -8.53 5.35
N GLU A 175 8.08 -8.18 5.28
CA GLU A 175 7.39 -7.48 6.37
C GLU A 175 7.51 -8.28 7.67
N TYR A 176 7.31 -9.61 7.56
CA TYR A 176 7.35 -10.55 8.69
C TYR A 176 8.75 -11.12 8.99
N ALA A 177 9.79 -10.69 8.25
CA ALA A 177 11.18 -11.12 8.45
C ALA A 177 12.14 -9.92 8.37
N PRO A 178 12.04 -8.95 9.30
CA PRO A 178 12.80 -7.71 9.26
C PRO A 178 14.31 -7.92 9.25
N GLU A 179 14.81 -8.99 9.89
CA GLU A 179 16.22 -9.35 9.92
C GLU A 179 16.80 -9.72 8.55
N LEU A 180 15.96 -9.99 7.55
CA LEU A 180 16.40 -10.33 6.19
C LEU A 180 16.36 -9.13 5.23
N ARG A 181 15.64 -8.06 5.57
CA ARG A 181 15.48 -6.86 4.72
C ARG A 181 16.81 -6.29 4.20
N PRO A 182 17.89 -6.18 5.01
CA PRO A 182 19.16 -5.61 4.53
C PRO A 182 19.92 -6.51 3.55
N TYR A 183 19.51 -7.77 3.39
CA TYR A 183 20.30 -8.81 2.73
C TYR A 183 19.66 -9.36 1.45
N VAL A 184 18.46 -8.90 1.08
CA VAL A 184 17.70 -9.40 -0.07
C VAL A 184 17.59 -8.31 -1.12
N PHE A 185 18.14 -8.60 -2.29
CA PHE A 185 18.28 -7.67 -3.41
C PHE A 185 17.65 -8.26 -4.68
N TYR A 186 17.31 -7.41 -5.64
CA TYR A 186 16.86 -7.82 -6.96
C TYR A 186 17.69 -7.14 -8.06
N THR A 187 17.76 -7.76 -9.24
CA THR A 187 18.50 -7.21 -10.36
C THR A 187 17.73 -6.10 -11.07
N THR A 188 18.42 -5.01 -11.40
CA THR A 188 17.97 -3.91 -12.26
C THR A 188 19.01 -3.66 -13.35
N ASP A 189 18.69 -2.80 -14.33
CA ASP A 189 19.63 -2.36 -15.35
C ASP A 189 20.84 -1.59 -14.76
N HIS A 190 20.73 -1.13 -13.51
CA HIS A 190 21.75 -0.36 -12.79
C HIS A 190 22.52 -1.19 -11.75
N GLY A 191 22.21 -2.48 -11.59
CA GLY A 191 22.89 -3.37 -10.64
C GLY A 191 21.92 -4.08 -9.71
N LEU A 192 22.31 -4.22 -8.44
CA LEU A 192 21.47 -4.83 -7.41
C LEU A 192 20.83 -3.73 -6.56
N GLU A 193 19.51 -3.78 -6.43
CA GLU A 193 18.73 -2.89 -5.57
C GLU A 193 18.06 -3.67 -4.45
N ALA A 194 17.85 -3.03 -3.29
CA ALA A 194 17.24 -3.69 -2.15
C ALA A 194 15.75 -3.93 -2.42
N VAL A 195 15.26 -5.15 -2.12
CA VAL A 195 13.82 -5.44 -2.23
C VAL A 195 13.02 -4.63 -1.20
N TRP A 196 13.64 -4.33 -0.05
CA TRP A 196 13.11 -3.45 0.98
C TRP A 196 13.87 -2.12 0.96
N PRO A 197 13.24 -0.97 0.65
CA PRO A 197 13.90 0.32 0.73
C PRO A 197 14.23 0.62 2.20
N GLY A 198 15.48 1.00 2.48
CA GLY A 198 15.80 1.55 3.81
C GLY A 198 14.97 2.80 4.05
N SER A 199 14.49 3.02 5.27
CA SER A 199 13.85 4.29 5.60
C SER A 199 14.83 5.44 5.29
N PRO A 200 14.37 6.56 4.70
CA PRO A 200 15.23 7.72 4.47
C PRO A 200 15.88 8.27 5.75
N GLU A 201 15.42 7.87 6.93
CA GLU A 201 15.96 8.24 8.25
C GLU A 201 17.24 7.49 8.66
N ASP A 202 17.68 6.46 7.92
CA ASP A 202 18.90 5.68 8.22
C ASP A 202 20.15 6.14 7.42
N ARG A 203 20.16 7.38 6.90
CA ARG A 203 21.32 7.98 6.20
C ARG A 203 21.91 9.18 6.92
#